data_AF-A0A195EDK5-F1
#
_entry.id   AF-A0A195EDK5-F1
#
_cell.length_a   1.000
_cell.length_b   1.000
_cell.length_c   1.000
_cell.angle_alpha   90.00
_cell.angle_beta   90.00
_cell.angle_gamma   90.00
#
_symmetry.space_group_name_H-M   'P 1'
#
loop_
_entity.id
_entity.type
_entity.pdbx_description
1 polymer ?
#
loop_
_entity_poly.entity_id
_entity_poly.type
_entity_poly.pdbx_seq_one_letter_code
_entity_poly.pdbx_strand_id
1 'polypeptide(L)' 'METKKRESWETDETRYFLKLMRERQVMKSLDGKRFRADDIFNSLESSMNEKGYIKTSKQTQTRFKTLRRK' A
#
# COMPACT_ATOMS: atom_id res chain seq x y z
N MET A 1 10.95 -25.75 -3.33
CA MET A 1 11.58 -24.65 -4.11
C MET A 1 10.82 -23.38 -3.80
N GLU A 2 11.34 -22.56 -2.89
CA GLU A 2 10.79 -21.25 -2.57
C GLU A 2 11.02 -20.30 -3.75
N THR A 3 10.04 -20.23 -4.64
CA THR A 3 10.04 -19.24 -5.71
C THR A 3 9.95 -17.86 -5.05
N LYS A 4 11.06 -17.11 -5.11
CA LYS A 4 11.09 -15.64 -5.02
C LYS A 4 9.91 -15.09 -5.85
N LYS A 5 8.76 -14.87 -5.21
CA LYS A 5 7.58 -14.33 -5.87
C LYS A 5 7.99 -12.95 -6.36
N ARG A 6 8.11 -12.79 -7.68
CA ARG A 6 7.90 -11.47 -8.29
C ARG A 6 6.64 -10.94 -7.64
N GLU A 7 6.71 -9.74 -7.08
CA GLU A 7 5.62 -9.10 -6.34
C GLU A 7 4.46 -8.79 -7.32
N SER A 8 3.79 -9.83 -7.79
CA SER A 8 2.59 -9.76 -8.61
C SER A 8 1.48 -9.44 -7.65
N TRP A 9 1.32 -8.14 -7.39
CA TRP A 9 0.13 -7.58 -6.78
C TRP A 9 -1.08 -8.12 -7.54
N GLU A 10 -1.86 -8.98 -6.91
CA GLU A 10 -3.06 -9.49 -7.54
C GLU A 10 -4.08 -8.37 -7.71
N THR A 11 -5.00 -8.52 -8.66
CA THR A 11 -6.01 -7.49 -8.95
C THR A 11 -6.85 -7.20 -7.70
N ASP A 12 -7.18 -8.22 -6.91
CA ASP A 12 -7.92 -8.08 -5.65
C ASP A 12 -7.11 -7.38 -4.56
N GLU A 13 -5.82 -7.70 -4.42
CA GLU A 13 -4.89 -7.00 -3.51
C GLU A 13 -4.79 -5.52 -3.87
N THR A 14 -4.61 -5.23 -5.16
CA THR A 14 -4.49 -3.87 -5.67
C THR A 14 -5.79 -3.10 -5.50
N ARG A 15 -6.94 -3.73 -5.77
CA ARG A 15 -8.26 -3.12 -5.60
C ARG A 15 -8.53 -2.80 -4.13
N TYR A 16 -8.19 -3.71 -3.22
CA TYR A 16 -8.32 -3.47 -1.79
C TYR A 16 -7.37 -2.35 -1.31
N PHE A 17 -6.12 -2.37 -1.75
CA PHE A 17 -5.15 -1.32 -1.47
C PHE A 17 -5.60 0.06 -1.96
N LEU A 18 -6.09 0.16 -3.20
CA LEU A 18 -6.66 1.39 -3.77
C LEU A 18 -7.89 1.86 -2.98
N LYS A 19 -8.74 0.94 -2.54
CA LYS A 19 -9.91 1.24 -1.71
C LYS A 19 -9.46 1.87 -0.38
N LEU A 20 -8.55 1.22 0.34
CA LEU A 20 -7.99 1.74 1.60
C LEU A 20 -7.34 3.10 1.42
N MET A 21 -6.57 3.29 0.33
CA MET A 21 -5.95 4.57 0.04
C MET A 21 -6.95 5.69 -0.22
N ARG A 22 -8.08 5.37 -0.87
CA ARG A 22 -9.18 6.31 -1.08
C ARG A 22 -9.92 6.61 0.22
N GLU A 23 -10.24 5.59 1.01
CA GLU A 23 -10.92 5.71 2.31
C GLU A 23 -10.11 6.56 3.30
N ARG A 24 -8.79 6.32 3.40
CA ARG A 24 -7.90 7.06 4.30
C ARG A 24 -7.43 8.40 3.71
N GLN A 25 -7.98 8.81 2.56
CA GLN A 25 -7.60 10.01 1.82
C GLN A 25 -6.07 10.17 1.70
N VAL A 26 -5.36 9.06 1.48
CA VAL A 26 -3.90 8.98 1.55
C VAL A 26 -3.23 10.00 0.63
N MET A 27 -3.80 10.21 -0.56
CA MET A 27 -3.35 11.24 -1.50
C MET A 27 -3.43 12.66 -0.92
N LYS A 28 -4.51 12.99 -0.22
CA LYS A 28 -4.71 14.31 0.41
C LYS A 28 -3.83 14.47 1.66
N SER A 29 -3.65 13.40 2.42
CA SER A 29 -2.82 13.39 3.62
C SER A 29 -1.32 13.43 3.30
N LEU A 30 -0.92 12.89 2.15
CA LEU A 30 0.45 12.96 1.61
C LEU A 30 0.82 14.35 1.07
N ASP A 31 -0.16 15.12 0.61
CA ASP A 31 0.04 16.46 0.06
C ASP A 31 0.48 17.47 1.13
N GLY A 32 0.03 17.29 2.37
CA GLY A 32 0.24 18.26 3.44
C GLY A 32 1.47 18.07 4.33
N LYS A 33 2.02 16.86 4.50
CA LYS A 33 3.17 16.60 5.42
C LYS A 33 3.76 15.19 5.28
N ARG A 34 5.08 15.12 5.04
CA ARG A 34 5.86 13.84 4.93
C ARG A 34 5.76 12.94 6.16
N PHE A 35 5.63 13.49 7.37
CA PHE A 35 5.56 12.72 8.61
C PHE A 35 4.28 11.87 8.74
N ARG A 36 3.19 12.25 8.06
CA ARG A 36 1.96 11.45 8.05
C ARG A 36 2.00 10.30 7.05
N ALA A 37 2.90 10.37 6.07
CA ALA A 37 3.06 9.32 5.07
C ALA A 37 3.38 7.99 5.74
N ASP A 38 4.36 7.97 6.65
CA ASP A 38 4.85 6.75 7.27
C ASP A 38 3.77 6.08 8.13
N ASP A 39 3.09 6.87 8.97
CA ASP A 39 1.97 6.41 9.79
C ASP A 39 0.82 5.85 8.94
N ILE A 40 0.50 6.52 7.82
CA ILE A 40 -0.50 6.03 6.87
C ILE A 40 -0.07 4.70 6.24
N PHE A 41 1.18 4.58 5.78
CA PHE A 41 1.64 3.33 5.17
C PHE A 41 1.75 2.18 6.17
N ASN A 42 2.12 2.45 7.42
CA ASN A 42 2.06 1.47 8.50
C ASN A 42 0.61 1.04 8.79
N SER A 43 -0.34 1.99 8.80
CA SER A 43 -1.76 1.66 8.98
C SER A 43 -2.33 0.84 7.80
N LEU A 44 -1.88 1.14 6.57
CA LEU A 44 -2.23 0.36 5.37
C LEU A 44 -1.65 -1.05 5.43
N GLU A 45 -0.42 -1.22 5.90
CA GLU A 45 0.16 -2.53 6.16
C GLU A 45 -0.70 -3.33 7.12
N SER A 46 -1.04 -2.76 8.29
CA SER A 46 -1.86 -3.47 9.28
C SER A 46 -3.21 -3.90 8.70
N SER A 47 -3.89 -3.03 7.95
CA SER A 47 -5.15 -3.39 7.27
C SER A 47 -4.99 -4.44 6.18
N MET A 48 -3.87 -4.44 5.45
CA MET A 48 -3.57 -5.48 4.46
C MET A 48 -3.31 -6.82 5.15
N ASN A 49 -2.52 -6.82 6.23
CA ASN A 49 -2.16 -8.00 7.00
C ASN A 49 -3.39 -8.62 7.69
N GLU A 50 -4.28 -7.79 8.26
CA GLU A 50 -5.56 -8.22 8.84
C GLU A 50 -6.44 -8.97 7.83
N LYS A 51 -6.38 -8.59 6.56
CA LYS A 51 -7.10 -9.28 5.48
C LYS A 51 -6.40 -10.55 4.96
N GLY A 52 -5.21 -10.87 5.46
CA GLY A 52 -4.37 -11.99 5.03
C GLY A 52 -3.36 -11.64 3.95
N TYR A 53 -3.22 -10.37 3.57
CA TYR A 53 -2.22 -9.92 2.61
C TYR A 53 -0.95 -9.50 3.34
N ILE A 54 0.07 -10.36 3.28
CA ILE A 54 1.38 -10.11 3.87
C ILE A 54 2.16 -9.12 2.97
N LYS A 55 1.81 -7.84 3.05
CA LYS A 55 2.43 -6.74 2.30
C LYS A 55 2.92 -5.68 3.27
N THR A 56 4.23 -5.44 3.29
CA THR A 56 4.86 -4.46 4.19
C THR A 56 4.59 -3.02 3.76
N SER A 57 4.71 -2.07 4.71
CA SER A 57 4.60 -0.62 4.45
C SER A 57 5.57 -0.14 3.35
N LYS A 58 6.75 -0.77 3.22
CA LYS A 58 7.74 -0.46 2.18
C LYS A 58 7.32 -0.93 0.79
N GLN A 59 6.67 -2.09 0.69
CA GLN A 59 6.15 -2.63 -0.57
C GLN A 59 4.96 -1.80 -1.07
N THR A 60 4.02 -1.49 -0.17
CA THR A 60 2.88 -0.60 -0.47
C THR A 60 3.36 0.80 -0.89
N GLN A 61 4.38 1.37 -0.24
CA GLN A 61 5.02 2.63 -0.66
C GLN A 61 5.60 2.57 -2.06
N THR A 62 6.37 1.51 -2.36
CA THR A 62 7.01 1.35 -3.67
C THR A 62 5.96 1.22 -4.76
N ARG A 63 4.93 0.40 -4.52
CA ARG A 63 3.79 0.24 -5.42
C ARG A 63 3.04 1.54 -5.63
N PHE A 64 2.77 2.30 -4.57
CA PHE A 64 2.11 3.60 -4.66
C PHE A 64 2.93 4.59 -5.49
N LYS A 65 4.25 4.65 -5.29
CA LYS A 65 5.15 5.49 -6.11
C LYS A 65 5.13 5.08 -7.58
N THR A 66 5.10 3.78 -7.88
CA THR A 66 4.95 3.27 -9.25
C THR A 66 3.60 3.62 -9.85
N LEU A 67 2.50 3.47 -9.08
CA LEU A 67 1.14 3.81 -9.51
C LEU A 67 0.98 5.32 -9.77
N ARG A 68 1.66 6.19 -9.02
CA ARG A 68 1.68 7.64 -9.28
C ARG A 68 2.49 8.05 -10.52
N ARG A 69 3.39 7.20 -11.00
CA ARG A 69 4.25 7.48 -12.16
C ARG A 69 3.70 6.95 -13.48
N LYS A 70 2.68 6.10 -13.45
CA LYS A 70 1.95 5.62 -14.62
C LYS A 70 0.75 6.52 -14.87
#